data_AF-A0A0F9T826-F1
#
_entry.id   AF-A0A0F9T826-F1
#
_cell.length_a   1.000
_cell.length_b   1.000
_cell.length_c   1.000
_cell.angle_alpha   90.00
_cell.angle_beta   90.00
_cell.angle_gamma   90.00
#
_symmetry.space_group_name_H-M   'P 1'
#
loop_
_entity.id
_entity.type
_entity.pdbx_description
1 polymer ?
#
loop_
_entity_poly.entity_id
_entity_poly.type
_entity_poly.pdbx_seq_one_letter_code
_entity_poly.pdbx_strand_id
1 'polypeptide(L)'
;MASGLIWHGPSVKFKIKEGMQRNLMAAAIFVVGKVKQSLATAGPTKTNPHTPASGPGEPPHRRTGTLSRSITHEVTAATARVGTNIKYGKFLETGTSKMAARPYLRPGVYKNQREIKKILGRKIT
;
A
#
# COMPACT_ATOMS: atom_id res chain seq x y z
N MET A 1 -29.32 8.65 46.87
CA MET A 1 -29.17 7.51 45.95
C MET A 1 -28.07 7.84 44.96
N ALA A 2 -26.87 7.28 45.15
CA ALA A 2 -25.77 7.50 44.23
C ALA A 2 -26.08 6.78 42.91
N SER A 3 -26.30 7.54 41.84
CA SER A 3 -26.42 6.99 40.49
C SER A 3 -25.13 6.27 40.14
N GLY A 4 -25.18 4.93 40.11
CA GLY A 4 -24.03 4.09 39.79
C GLY A 4 -23.54 4.34 38.37
N LEU A 5 -22.23 4.55 38.22
CA LEU A 5 -21.58 4.69 36.92
C LEU A 5 -21.84 3.44 36.07
N ILE A 6 -22.52 3.58 34.93
CA ILE A 6 -22.71 2.48 33.98
C ILE A 6 -21.44 2.35 33.12
N TRP A 7 -20.68 1.28 33.33
CA TRP A 7 -19.45 1.02 32.59
C TRP A 7 -19.72 0.38 31.22
N HIS A 8 -19.40 1.09 30.15
CA HIS A 8 -19.53 0.61 28.75
C HIS A 8 -18.19 0.19 28.11
N GLY A 9 -17.13 0.03 28.90
CA GLY A 9 -15.77 -0.18 28.40
C GLY A 9 -15.60 -1.32 27.39
N PRO A 10 -16.18 -2.52 27.56
CA PRO A 10 -16.05 -3.61 26.59
C PRO A 10 -16.60 -3.24 25.21
N SER A 11 -17.79 -2.64 25.15
CA SER A 11 -18.44 -2.22 23.90
C SER A 11 -17.66 -1.10 23.22
N VAL A 12 -17.15 -0.13 23.99
CA VAL A 12 -16.31 0.96 23.47
C VAL A 12 -15.00 0.41 22.89
N LYS A 13 -14.31 -0.49 23.62
CA LYS A 13 -13.07 -1.13 23.14
C LYS A 13 -13.30 -1.92 21.85
N PHE A 14 -14.43 -2.62 21.74
CA PHE A 14 -14.80 -3.36 20.54
C PHE A 14 -14.98 -2.43 19.34
N LYS A 15 -15.79 -1.37 19.49
CA LYS A 15 -16.02 -0.37 18.44
C LYS A 15 -14.74 0.31 17.99
N ILE A 16 -13.86 0.66 18.93
CA ILE A 16 -12.55 1.25 18.62
C ILE A 16 -11.72 0.28 17.78
N LYS A 17 -11.60 -0.99 18.18
CA LYS A 17 -10.85 -1.99 17.40
C LYS A 17 -11.40 -2.15 15.99
N GLU A 18 -12.72 -2.25 15.86
CA GLU A 18 -13.37 -2.40 14.56
C GLU A 18 -13.15 -1.17 13.66
N GLY A 19 -13.34 0.04 14.20
CA GLY A 19 -13.09 1.29 13.47
C GLY A 19 -11.64 1.45 13.06
N MET A 20 -10.69 1.11 13.95
CA MET A 20 -9.27 1.10 13.63
C MET A 20 -8.95 0.13 12.49
N GLN A 21 -9.50 -1.08 12.54
CA GLN A 21 -9.29 -2.09 11.49
C GLN A 21 -9.85 -1.63 10.14
N ARG A 22 -11.05 -1.01 10.12
CA ARG A 22 -11.64 -0.41 8.91
C ARG A 22 -10.77 0.71 8.35
N ASN A 23 -10.26 1.59 9.21
CA ASN A 23 -9.38 2.68 8.79
C ASN A 23 -8.03 2.17 8.27
N LEU A 24 -7.44 1.15 8.91
CA LEU A 24 -6.21 0.48 8.46
C LEU A 24 -6.41 -0.17 7.09
N MET A 25 -7.52 -0.88 6.90
CA MET A 25 -7.86 -1.49 5.61
C MET A 25 -8.02 -0.44 4.52
N ALA A 26 -8.75 0.65 4.78
CA ALA A 26 -8.90 1.74 3.83
C ALA A 26 -7.54 2.39 3.47
N ALA A 27 -6.66 2.60 4.45
CA ALA A 27 -5.33 3.13 4.22
C ALA A 27 -4.46 2.19 3.37
N ALA A 28 -4.54 0.88 3.64
CA ALA A 28 -3.82 -0.14 2.88
C ALA A 28 -4.28 -0.21 1.42
N ILE A 29 -5.60 -0.23 1.18
CA ILE A 29 -6.19 -0.20 -0.17
C ILE A 29 -5.77 1.07 -0.91
N PHE A 30 -5.77 2.22 -0.23
CA PHE A 30 -5.32 3.47 -0.81
C PHE A 30 -3.85 3.40 -1.24
N VAL A 31 -2.96 2.88 -0.39
CA VAL A 31 -1.54 2.68 -0.74
C VAL A 31 -1.39 1.71 -1.91
N VAL A 32 -2.11 0.58 -1.91
CA VAL A 32 -2.13 -0.36 -3.04
C VAL A 32 -2.50 0.36 -4.34
N GLY A 33 -3.53 1.21 -4.32
CA GLY A 33 -3.93 2.01 -5.47
C GLY A 33 -2.83 2.95 -5.96
N LYS A 34 -2.16 3.67 -5.05
CA LYS A 34 -1.05 4.57 -5.38
C LYS A 34 0.17 3.84 -5.94
N VAL A 35 0.49 2.67 -5.39
CA VAL A 35 1.54 1.81 -5.92
C VAL A 35 1.16 1.35 -7.34
N LYS A 36 -0.05 0.83 -7.55
CA LYS A 36 -0.53 0.42 -8.89
C LYS A 36 -0.51 1.57 -9.89
N GLN A 37 -0.83 2.79 -9.47
CA GLN A 37 -0.74 4.00 -10.28
C GLN A 37 0.69 4.29 -10.74
N SER A 38 1.69 4.17 -9.84
CA SER A 38 3.10 4.34 -10.22
C SER A 38 3.59 3.28 -11.22
N LEU A 39 2.96 2.11 -11.24
CA LEU A 39 3.24 1.00 -12.16
C LEU A 39 2.44 1.07 -13.46
N ALA A 40 1.71 2.16 -13.72
CA ALA A 40 0.82 2.27 -14.87
C ALA A 40 1.55 2.66 -16.17
N THR A 41 2.73 3.27 -16.08
CA THR A 41 3.52 3.71 -17.23
C THR A 41 3.87 2.52 -18.12
N ALA A 42 3.60 2.61 -19.42
CA ALA A 42 3.89 1.54 -20.37
C ALA A 42 5.40 1.39 -20.59
N GLY A 43 5.87 0.15 -20.69
CA GLY A 43 7.25 -0.18 -21.04
C GLY A 43 7.32 -1.01 -22.32
N PRO A 44 8.53 -1.40 -22.75
CA PRO A 44 8.73 -2.14 -23.98
C PRO A 44 8.08 -3.53 -23.94
N THR A 45 7.29 -3.82 -24.97
CA THR A 45 6.65 -5.13 -25.19
C THR A 45 7.10 -5.72 -26.52
N LYS A 46 6.74 -6.98 -26.80
CA LYS A 46 7.00 -7.60 -28.11
C LYS A 46 6.30 -6.85 -29.26
N THR A 47 5.12 -6.29 -28.99
CA THR A 47 4.32 -5.55 -29.97
C THR A 47 4.68 -4.07 -30.07
N ASN A 48 5.31 -3.51 -29.03
CA ASN A 48 5.79 -2.13 -29.03
C ASN A 48 7.19 -2.06 -28.39
N PRO A 49 8.24 -2.43 -29.14
CA PRO A 49 9.61 -2.50 -28.62
C PRO A 49 10.25 -1.12 -28.42
N HIS A 50 9.76 -0.08 -29.10
CA HIS A 50 10.31 1.28 -29.04
C HIS A 50 9.91 2.06 -27.79
N THR A 51 8.99 1.53 -26.97
CA THR A 51 8.62 2.18 -25.70
C THR A 51 9.80 2.13 -24.73
N PRO A 52 10.21 3.25 -24.12
CA PRO A 52 11.37 3.28 -23.24
C PRO A 52 11.15 2.44 -21.97
N ALA A 53 12.22 1.80 -21.50
CA ALA A 53 12.25 1.16 -20.19
C ALA A 53 12.48 2.21 -19.09
N SER A 54 11.94 1.97 -17.89
CA SER A 54 12.16 2.82 -16.71
C SER A 54 13.64 2.96 -16.36
N GLY A 55 14.09 4.17 -16.02
CA GLY A 55 15.44 4.44 -15.54
C GLY A 55 15.68 4.02 -14.09
N PRO A 56 16.92 4.15 -13.59
CA PRO A 56 17.24 4.06 -12.15
C PRO A 56 16.41 5.05 -11.32
N GLY A 57 15.89 4.61 -10.17
CA GLY A 57 15.09 5.46 -9.27
C GLY A 57 13.63 5.66 -9.70
N GLU A 58 13.30 5.37 -10.96
CA GLU A 58 11.93 5.42 -11.47
C GLU A 58 11.17 4.11 -11.18
N PRO A 59 9.84 4.17 -11.00
CA PRO A 59 9.02 2.97 -10.91
C PRO A 59 9.16 2.10 -12.17
N PRO A 60 9.10 0.77 -12.05
CA PRO A 60 9.26 -0.11 -13.19
C PRO A 60 8.10 0.04 -14.17
N HIS A 61 8.43 0.24 -15.44
CA HIS A 61 7.42 0.33 -16.51
C HIS A 61 6.71 -1.01 -16.73
N ARG A 62 5.41 -0.94 -17.02
CA ARG A 62 4.52 -2.08 -17.22
C ARG A 62 4.79 -2.77 -18.54
N ARG A 63 5.12 -4.06 -18.46
CA ARG A 63 5.21 -4.97 -19.61
C ARG A 63 3.97 -5.86 -19.74
N THR A 64 3.80 -6.80 -18.81
CA THR A 64 2.64 -7.74 -18.77
C THR A 64 1.56 -7.33 -17.78
N GLY A 65 1.88 -6.44 -16.84
CA GLY A 65 1.00 -6.08 -15.72
C GLY A 65 1.02 -7.06 -14.54
N THR A 66 1.78 -8.16 -14.60
CA THR A 66 1.86 -9.17 -13.53
C THR A 66 2.26 -8.55 -12.18
N LEU A 67 3.27 -7.68 -12.17
CA LEU A 67 3.71 -6.99 -10.94
C LEU A 67 2.58 -6.17 -10.33
N SER A 68 1.95 -5.29 -11.13
CA SER A 68 0.85 -4.44 -10.66
C SER A 68 -0.32 -5.27 -10.13
N ARG A 69 -0.71 -6.36 -10.83
CA ARG A 69 -1.79 -7.26 -10.39
C ARG A 69 -1.47 -7.98 -9.08
N SER A 70 -0.21 -8.29 -8.81
CA SER A 70 0.23 -8.97 -7.59
C SER A 70 0.31 -8.09 -6.34
N ILE A 71 0.18 -6.76 -6.49
CA ILE A 71 0.22 -5.85 -5.34
C ILE A 71 -1.06 -6.06 -4.53
N THR A 72 -0.87 -6.51 -3.29
CA THR A 72 -1.93 -6.81 -2.33
C THR A 72 -1.60 -6.23 -0.96
N HIS A 73 -2.52 -6.39 -0.02
CA HIS A 73 -2.38 -5.95 1.36
C HIS A 73 -2.88 -7.00 2.35
N GLU A 74 -2.33 -6.94 3.55
CA GLU A 74 -2.75 -7.73 4.71
C GLU A 74 -2.97 -6.78 5.89
N VAL A 75 -4.04 -6.99 6.65
CA VAL A 75 -4.37 -6.17 7.82
C VAL A 75 -4.48 -7.09 9.03
N THR A 76 -3.76 -6.74 10.08
CA THR A 76 -3.87 -7.32 11.42
C THR A 76 -4.56 -6.33 12.35
N ALA A 77 -4.71 -6.67 13.63
CA ALA A 77 -5.41 -5.84 14.60
C ALA A 77 -4.89 -4.39 14.72
N ALA A 78 -3.60 -4.15 14.45
CA ALA A 78 -2.99 -2.82 14.60
C ALA A 78 -2.03 -2.45 13.46
N THR A 79 -1.82 -3.32 12.48
CA THR A 79 -0.84 -3.10 11.42
C THR A 79 -1.40 -3.47 10.06
N ALA A 80 -1.03 -2.70 9.03
CA ALA A 80 -1.30 -3.04 7.65
C ALA A 80 0.03 -3.20 6.89
N ARG A 81 0.12 -4.24 6.07
CA ARG A 81 1.26 -4.53 5.20
C ARG A 81 0.80 -4.45 3.75
N VAL A 82 1.60 -3.84 2.89
CA VAL A 82 1.36 -3.75 1.45
C VAL A 82 2.58 -4.29 0.72
N GLY A 83 2.38 -5.16 -0.26
CA GLY A 83 3.48 -5.79 -0.96
C GLY A 83 3.04 -6.74 -2.07
N THR A 84 3.96 -7.61 -2.48
CA THR A 84 3.76 -8.65 -3.50
C THR A 84 4.48 -9.92 -3.07
N ASN A 85 3.94 -11.06 -3.48
CA ASN A 85 4.59 -12.38 -3.35
C ASN A 85 5.57 -12.68 -4.50
N ILE A 86 5.72 -11.77 -5.46
CA ILE A 86 6.59 -11.96 -6.62
C ILE A 86 8.06 -11.67 -6.25
N LYS A 87 8.92 -12.68 -6.43
CA LYS A 87 10.36 -12.60 -6.12
C LYS A 87 11.08 -11.44 -6.80
N TYR A 88 10.82 -11.20 -8.09
CA TYR A 88 11.48 -10.11 -8.82
C TYR A 88 11.01 -8.72 -8.38
N GLY A 89 9.85 -8.59 -7.73
CA GLY A 89 9.39 -7.33 -7.15
C GLY A 89 10.36 -6.79 -6.11
N LYS A 90 10.91 -7.68 -5.27
CA LYS A 90 11.98 -7.32 -4.30
C LYS A 90 13.21 -6.77 -5.01
N PHE A 91 13.67 -7.43 -6.07
CA PHE A 91 14.84 -6.99 -6.84
C PHE A 91 14.63 -5.64 -7.51
N LEU A 92 13.41 -5.33 -7.96
CA LEU A 92 13.07 -4.01 -8.47
C LEU A 92 13.09 -2.97 -7.35
N GLU A 93 12.46 -3.24 -6.20
CA GLU A 93 12.39 -2.28 -5.09
C GLU A 93 13.76 -1.92 -4.51
N THR A 94 14.65 -2.92 -4.33
CA THR A 94 15.95 -2.72 -3.66
C THR A 94 17.13 -2.62 -4.61
N GLY A 95 16.94 -2.98 -5.88
CA GLY A 95 18.05 -3.18 -6.81
C GLY A 95 18.79 -4.50 -6.56
N THR A 96 19.80 -4.73 -7.41
CA THR A 96 20.72 -5.88 -7.38
C THR A 96 22.12 -5.39 -7.77
N SER A 97 23.13 -6.27 -7.70
CA SER A 97 24.49 -5.94 -8.17
C SER A 97 24.55 -5.56 -9.66
N LYS A 98 23.55 -5.93 -10.47
CA LYS A 98 23.51 -5.70 -11.92
C LYS A 98 22.45 -4.69 -12.35
N MET A 99 21.65 -4.16 -11.43
CA MET A 99 20.52 -3.28 -11.74
C MET A 99 20.25 -2.35 -10.56
N ALA A 100 20.26 -1.04 -10.81
CA ALA A 100 19.87 -0.06 -9.81
C ALA A 100 18.41 -0.22 -9.37
N ALA A 101 18.09 0.25 -8.16
CA ALA A 101 16.74 0.18 -7.61
C ALA A 101 15.74 0.99 -8.45
N ARG A 102 14.54 0.43 -8.59
CA ARG A 102 13.36 1.01 -9.23
C ARG A 102 12.21 1.01 -8.21
N PRO A 103 12.28 1.87 -7.18
CA PRO A 103 11.40 1.80 -6.03
C PRO A 103 9.97 2.20 -6.41
N TYR A 104 9.00 1.41 -5.96
CA TYR A 104 7.58 1.62 -6.24
C TYR A 104 6.71 1.44 -4.98
N LEU A 105 7.13 0.61 -4.02
CA LEU A 105 6.43 0.42 -2.74
C LEU A 105 6.71 1.56 -1.77
N ARG A 106 8.00 1.82 -1.46
CA ARG A 106 8.39 2.86 -0.50
C ARG A 106 7.87 4.24 -0.92
N PRO A 107 8.02 4.69 -2.17
CA PRO A 107 7.47 5.97 -2.60
C PRO A 107 5.95 6.04 -2.48
N GLY A 108 5.24 4.93 -2.67
CA GLY A 108 3.79 4.84 -2.48
C GLY A 108 3.34 5.21 -1.07
N VAL A 109 4.13 4.88 -0.05
CA VAL A 109 3.88 5.28 1.34
C VAL A 109 4.37 6.71 1.60
N TYR A 110 5.65 7.00 1.30
CA TYR A 110 6.27 8.28 1.66
C TYR A 110 5.59 9.47 1.01
N LYS A 111 5.24 9.39 -0.29
CA LYS A 111 4.58 10.49 -1.01
C LYS A 111 3.14 10.73 -0.56
N ASN A 112 2.51 9.76 0.11
CA ASN A 112 1.10 9.83 0.49
C ASN A 112 0.86 9.83 2.00
N GLN A 113 1.89 10.07 2.83
CA GLN A 113 1.78 10.04 4.30
C GLN A 113 0.66 10.92 4.85
N ARG A 114 0.47 12.13 4.30
CA ARG A 114 -0.58 13.04 4.73
C ARG A 114 -1.97 12.42 4.56
N GLU A 115 -2.22 11.80 3.42
CA GLU A 115 -3.53 11.19 3.12
C GLU A 115 -3.74 9.91 3.93
N ILE A 116 -2.68 9.10 4.08
CA ILE A 116 -2.70 7.93 4.97
C ILE A 116 -3.09 8.34 6.39
N LYS A 117 -2.47 9.39 6.96
CA LYS A 117 -2.81 9.91 8.29
C LYS A 117 -4.27 10.35 8.39
N LYS A 118 -4.82 11.02 7.37
CA LYS A 118 -6.25 11.39 7.34
C LYS A 118 -7.16 10.18 7.35
N ILE A 119 -6.86 9.15 6.55
CA ILE A 119 -7.66 7.92 6.49
C ILE A 119 -7.62 7.20 7.84
N LEU A 120 -6.44 7.11 8.46
CA LEU A 120 -6.27 6.49 9.78
C LEU A 120 -7.02 7.25 10.89
N GLY A 121 -7.06 8.58 10.81
CA GLY A 121 -7.72 9.45 11.78
C GLY A 121 -9.22 9.65 11.56
N ARG A 122 -9.87 8.91 10.65
CA ARG A 122 -11.33 8.99 10.45
C ARG A 122 -12.06 8.62 11.73
N LYS A 123 -13.16 9.34 12.01
CA LYS A 123 -14.00 9.11 13.18
C LYS A 123 -14.50 7.66 13.21
N ILE A 124 -14.32 7.02 14.36
CA ILE A 124 -14.88 5.71 14.66
C ILE A 124 -16.29 5.94 15.20
N THR A 125 -17.30 5.59 14.41
CA THR A 125 -18.72 5.65 14.80
C THR A 125 -19.16 4.29 15.35
#